data_AF-A0A5B2VKC3-F1
#
_entry.id   AF-A0A5B2VKC3-F1
#
_cell.length_a   1.000
_cell.length_b   1.000
_cell.length_c   1.000
_cell.angle_alpha   90.00
_cell.angle_beta   90.00
_cell.angle_gamma   90.00
#
_symmetry.space_group_name_H-M   'P 1'
#
loop_
_entity.id
_entity.type
_entity.pdbx_description
1 polymer ?
#
loop_
_entity_poly.entity_id
_entity_poly.type
_entity_poly.pdbx_seq_one_letter_code
_entity_poly.pdbx_strand_id
1 'polypeptide(L)'
;MRYLISITLVCLPCLAAHAQTDTTHQFFRTNSKISRYYADLTASEAVVYAMGYHSEPLIGSGYSIRNADTLKRQADGSYEGPHSKIIRQKNGLRLISTFGNSNRALRLDTVMYAGLANNDLNNAYFLDQYGMLHQELRKAYPLHYYDFVYAFDRWRAFSKEEKEMDQMQFKAWADARLKEIKDTAMAAEEKYNRVTGYITQNIRQIDYATLKDSLAQLQARYFDKGYYRDAVNAIAVEQPAYFLQLAEDLPQDRDAMFWCTVSNKAAITRLKNVQGHEKMKQSFRRAKRADTWAPVVVVGLVVAELGVAVLVGFLIF
;
A
#
# COMPACT_ATOMS: atom_id res chain seq x y z
N MET A 1 0.42 82.65 -6.91
CA MET A 1 -0.46 82.65 -8.10
C MET A 1 0.31 82.01 -9.25
N ARG A 2 -0.32 81.02 -9.91
CA ARG A 2 -0.11 80.58 -11.30
C ARG A 2 1.16 79.76 -11.65
N TYR A 3 0.92 78.44 -11.62
CA TYR A 3 1.33 77.38 -12.55
C TYR A 3 2.00 77.77 -13.87
N LEU A 4 3.02 76.98 -14.24
CA LEU A 4 3.08 76.35 -15.57
C LEU A 4 3.87 75.04 -15.50
N ILE A 5 3.17 73.99 -15.94
CA ILE A 5 3.58 72.59 -16.07
C ILE A 5 4.30 72.43 -17.40
N SER A 6 5.36 71.64 -17.45
CA SER A 6 5.77 70.94 -18.68
C SER A 6 6.37 69.58 -18.33
N ILE A 7 5.67 68.57 -18.83
CA ILE A 7 5.88 67.13 -18.76
C ILE A 7 7.01 66.75 -19.73
N THR A 8 7.94 65.86 -19.33
CA THR A 8 8.37 64.60 -20.00
C THR A 8 9.85 64.27 -19.69
N LEU A 9 10.11 63.15 -19.00
CA LEU A 9 10.78 61.98 -19.57
C LEU A 9 10.70 60.82 -18.57
N VAL A 10 9.64 60.03 -18.67
CA VAL A 10 9.59 58.65 -18.19
C VAL A 10 10.01 57.80 -19.38
N CYS A 11 11.07 57.00 -19.25
CA CYS A 11 11.28 55.71 -19.90
C CYS A 11 12.73 55.25 -19.71
N LEU A 12 12.97 54.43 -18.68
CA LEU A 12 14.01 53.38 -18.60
C LEU A 12 13.79 52.73 -17.21
N PRO A 13 13.09 51.58 -17.15
CA PRO A 13 13.73 50.33 -17.53
C PRO A 13 12.80 49.40 -18.33
N CYS A 14 13.01 49.31 -19.64
CA CYS A 14 12.46 48.22 -20.46
C CYS A 14 13.60 47.30 -20.91
N LEU A 15 14.31 46.69 -19.97
CA LEU A 15 15.25 45.59 -20.23
C LEU A 15 15.31 44.64 -19.02
N ALA A 16 14.15 44.14 -18.56
CA ALA A 16 14.09 43.00 -17.63
C ALA A 16 12.77 42.21 -17.70
N ALA A 17 12.00 42.33 -18.79
CA ALA A 17 10.69 41.66 -18.94
C ALA A 17 10.61 40.72 -20.16
N HIS A 18 11.73 40.07 -20.52
CA HIS A 18 11.75 38.99 -21.53
C HIS A 18 12.41 37.70 -21.02
N ALA A 19 12.40 37.48 -19.70
CA ALA A 19 12.49 36.13 -19.15
C ALA A 19 11.07 35.65 -18.82
N GLN A 20 10.20 35.59 -19.83
CA GLN A 20 9.15 34.58 -19.81
C GLN A 20 9.90 33.26 -19.89
N THR A 21 10.17 32.66 -18.73
CA THR A 21 10.55 31.25 -18.63
C THR A 21 9.49 30.47 -19.37
N ASP A 22 9.84 29.98 -20.54
CA ASP A 22 9.03 29.05 -21.31
C ASP A 22 8.91 27.77 -20.48
N THR A 23 7.82 27.67 -19.70
CA THR A 23 7.51 26.54 -18.81
C THR A 23 6.86 25.39 -19.59
N THR A 24 6.98 25.38 -20.92
CA THR A 24 6.41 24.29 -21.73
C THR A 24 7.18 23.01 -21.44
N HIS A 25 6.55 22.11 -20.68
CA HIS A 25 7.05 20.78 -20.38
C HIS A 25 7.03 19.92 -21.63
N GLN A 26 8.18 19.34 -21.98
CA GLN A 26 8.29 18.37 -23.06
C GLN A 26 8.76 17.03 -22.53
N PHE A 27 7.86 16.04 -22.57
CA PHE A 27 8.16 14.69 -22.14
C PHE A 27 8.84 13.86 -23.22
N PHE A 28 9.85 13.11 -22.81
CA PHE A 28 10.53 12.11 -23.59
C PHE A 28 10.59 10.79 -22.83
N ARG A 29 10.72 9.69 -23.58
CA ARG A 29 10.90 8.35 -23.02
C ARG A 29 11.90 7.53 -23.81
N THR A 30 12.50 6.55 -23.15
CA THR A 30 13.28 5.51 -23.85
C THR A 30 12.38 4.38 -24.36
N ASN A 31 12.75 3.74 -25.45
CA ASN A 31 11.98 2.61 -26.01
C ASN A 31 12.14 1.28 -25.26
N SER A 32 13.12 1.15 -24.37
CA SER A 32 13.35 -0.09 -23.63
C SER A 32 12.30 -0.27 -22.53
N LYS A 33 11.70 -1.46 -22.46
CA LYS A 33 10.86 -1.87 -21.31
C LYS A 33 11.69 -2.23 -20.07
N ILE A 34 12.94 -2.65 -20.26
CA ILE A 34 13.84 -3.12 -19.19
C ILE A 34 14.60 -1.95 -18.54
N SER A 35 14.88 -0.92 -19.34
CA SER A 35 15.59 0.29 -18.90
C SER A 35 14.77 1.50 -19.30
N ARG A 36 13.58 1.62 -18.71
CA ARG A 36 12.65 2.70 -19.01
C ARG A 36 13.08 3.95 -18.26
N TYR A 37 13.28 5.03 -19.00
CA TYR A 37 13.44 6.37 -18.46
C TYR A 37 12.36 7.28 -19.03
N TYR A 38 11.88 8.20 -18.18
CA TYR A 38 11.16 9.39 -18.61
C TYR A 38 12.06 10.61 -18.38
N ALA A 39 11.99 11.57 -19.29
CA ALA A 39 12.65 12.87 -19.12
C ALA A 39 11.63 13.98 -19.37
N ASP A 40 11.44 14.84 -18.38
CA ASP A 40 10.63 16.05 -18.49
C ASP A 40 11.58 17.24 -18.68
N LEU A 41 11.51 17.91 -19.82
CA LEU A 41 12.39 19.02 -20.18
C LEU A 41 11.61 20.33 -20.20
N THR A 42 12.19 21.37 -19.60
CA THR A 42 11.78 22.77 -19.74
C THR A 42 12.91 23.58 -20.40
N ALA A 43 12.70 24.88 -20.60
CA ALA A 43 13.72 25.74 -21.20
C ALA A 43 15.02 25.87 -20.39
N SER A 44 14.98 25.61 -19.08
CA SER A 44 16.11 25.84 -18.16
C SER A 44 16.54 24.60 -17.37
N GLU A 45 15.67 23.61 -17.23
CA GLU A 45 15.92 22.42 -16.43
C GLU A 45 15.28 21.16 -17.03
N ALA A 46 15.70 20.01 -16.52
CA ALA A 46 15.08 18.74 -16.85
C ALA A 46 15.05 17.83 -15.62
N VAL A 47 14.09 16.92 -15.57
CA VAL A 47 14.06 15.83 -14.59
C VAL A 47 14.06 14.50 -15.31
N VAL A 48 14.99 13.63 -14.95
CA VAL A 48 15.09 12.27 -15.48
C VAL A 48 14.63 11.28 -14.42
N TYR A 49 13.60 10.51 -14.75
CA TYR A 49 13.05 9.45 -13.91
C TYR A 49 13.52 8.09 -14.42
N ALA A 50 14.33 7.39 -13.62
CA ALA A 50 14.70 6.01 -13.87
C ALA A 50 13.59 5.09 -13.34
N MET A 51 12.89 4.41 -14.25
CA MET A 51 11.74 3.59 -13.89
C MET A 51 12.14 2.14 -13.62
N GLY A 52 11.54 1.57 -12.58
CA GLY A 52 11.50 0.14 -12.31
C GLY A 52 10.14 -0.46 -12.61
N TYR A 53 9.99 -1.73 -12.28
CA TYR A 53 8.75 -2.48 -12.43
C TYR A 53 8.46 -3.23 -11.14
N HIS A 54 7.24 -3.08 -10.63
CA HIS A 54 6.68 -3.91 -9.57
C HIS A 54 5.85 -5.01 -10.22
N SER A 55 6.10 -6.26 -9.85
CA SER A 55 5.30 -7.40 -10.26
C SER A 55 5.01 -8.25 -9.05
N GLU A 56 3.72 -8.38 -8.71
CA GLU A 56 3.26 -9.34 -7.72
C GLU A 56 2.35 -10.35 -8.44
N PRO A 57 2.76 -11.63 -8.52
CA PRO A 57 1.96 -12.66 -9.14
C PRO A 57 0.52 -12.67 -8.60
N LEU A 58 -0.47 -12.80 -9.48
CA LEU A 58 -1.91 -12.87 -9.19
C LEU A 58 -2.60 -11.56 -8.75
N ILE A 59 -1.85 -10.51 -8.44
CA ILE A 59 -2.42 -9.29 -7.84
C ILE A 59 -2.34 -8.11 -8.80
N GLY A 60 -1.18 -7.91 -9.43
CA GLY A 60 -1.01 -6.82 -10.37
C GLY A 60 0.44 -6.50 -10.68
N SER A 61 0.60 -5.52 -11.56
CA SER A 61 1.89 -4.96 -11.88
C SER A 61 1.82 -3.45 -12.00
N GLY A 62 2.91 -2.77 -11.70
CA GLY A 62 3.01 -1.33 -11.80
C GLY A 62 4.46 -0.90 -12.02
N TYR A 63 4.68 0.40 -11.99
CA TYR A 63 6.01 1.00 -12.10
C TYR A 63 6.54 1.39 -10.74
N SER A 64 7.84 1.68 -10.67
CA SER A 64 8.50 2.28 -9.50
C SER A 64 9.45 3.38 -9.96
N ILE A 65 9.70 4.40 -9.15
CA ILE A 65 10.73 5.41 -9.44
C ILE A 65 11.99 4.99 -8.68
N ARG A 66 12.96 4.40 -9.39
CA ARG A 66 14.22 3.96 -8.78
C ARG A 66 15.14 5.13 -8.46
N ASN A 67 15.10 6.16 -9.30
CA ASN A 67 15.86 7.37 -9.13
C ASN A 67 15.19 8.52 -9.88
N ALA A 68 15.28 9.73 -9.33
CA ALA A 68 14.95 10.97 -10.01
C ALA A 68 16.18 11.88 -9.98
N ASP A 69 16.60 12.38 -11.14
CA ASP A 69 17.77 13.22 -11.28
C ASP A 69 17.36 14.56 -11.88
N THR A 70 17.74 15.66 -11.23
CA THR A 70 17.43 17.01 -11.70
C THR A 70 18.65 17.58 -12.41
N LEU A 71 18.46 17.98 -13.66
CA LEU A 71 19.50 18.45 -14.56
C LEU A 71 19.29 19.94 -14.85
N LYS A 72 20.39 20.68 -15.02
CA LYS A 72 20.37 22.07 -15.46
C LYS A 72 20.86 22.19 -16.88
N ARG A 73 20.21 23.06 -17.65
CA ARG A 73 20.60 23.33 -19.03
C ARG A 73 21.93 24.06 -19.07
N GLN A 74 22.82 23.60 -19.93
CA GLN A 74 24.15 24.13 -20.16
C GLN A 74 24.16 25.09 -21.36
N ALA A 75 25.25 25.85 -21.53
CA ALA A 75 25.40 26.81 -22.63
C ALA A 75 25.38 26.16 -24.02
N ASP A 76 25.83 24.91 -24.13
CA ASP A 76 25.80 24.11 -25.36
C ASP A 76 24.40 23.51 -25.67
N GLY A 77 23.40 23.80 -24.83
CA GLY A 77 22.04 23.29 -24.94
C GLY A 77 21.86 21.85 -24.45
N SER A 78 22.89 21.21 -23.90
CA SER A 78 22.76 19.95 -23.16
C SER A 78 22.14 20.19 -21.77
N TYR A 79 21.70 19.12 -21.13
CA TYR A 79 21.28 19.14 -19.73
C TYR A 79 22.19 18.23 -18.94
N GLU A 80 22.66 18.68 -17.78
CA GLU A 80 23.60 17.92 -16.96
C GLU A 80 23.19 17.96 -15.49
N GLY A 81 23.25 16.80 -14.85
CA GLY A 81 22.94 16.59 -13.45
C GLY A 81 23.90 15.57 -12.81
N PRO A 82 23.75 15.29 -11.51
CA PRO A 82 24.64 14.41 -10.77
C PRO A 82 24.86 13.02 -11.37
N HIS A 83 23.84 12.42 -12.00
CA HIS A 83 23.88 11.02 -12.46
C HIS A 83 23.46 10.84 -13.91
N SER A 84 23.09 11.92 -14.59
CA SER A 84 22.46 11.90 -15.90
C SER A 84 22.86 13.12 -16.73
N LYS A 85 23.00 12.90 -18.03
CA LYS A 85 23.23 13.94 -19.02
C LYS A 85 22.34 13.71 -20.23
N ILE A 86 21.69 14.77 -20.71
CA ILE A 86 20.93 14.75 -21.96
C ILE A 86 21.69 15.57 -23.00
N ILE A 87 22.05 14.94 -24.10
CA ILE A 87 22.76 15.59 -25.22
C ILE A 87 21.94 15.50 -26.51
N ARG A 88 22.09 16.50 -27.37
CA ARG A 88 21.57 16.46 -28.73
C ARG A 88 22.62 15.84 -29.64
N GLN A 89 22.25 14.78 -30.36
CA GLN A 89 23.06 14.17 -31.42
C GLN A 89 22.31 14.27 -32.75
N LYS A 90 23.00 13.98 -33.87
CA LYS A 90 22.44 14.11 -35.25
C LYS A 90 21.06 13.46 -35.43
N ASN A 91 20.75 12.42 -34.66
CA ASN A 91 19.52 11.63 -34.76
C ASN A 91 18.57 11.81 -33.56
N GLY A 92 18.63 12.95 -32.86
CA GLY A 92 17.72 13.28 -31.76
C GLY A 92 18.40 13.37 -30.38
N LEU A 93 17.58 13.39 -29.33
CA LEU A 93 18.06 13.48 -27.95
C LEU A 93 18.54 12.12 -27.43
N ARG A 94 19.60 12.16 -26.63
CA ARG A 94 20.20 10.98 -25.99
C ARG A 94 20.37 11.23 -24.50
N LEU A 95 19.95 10.25 -23.71
CA LEU A 95 20.21 10.18 -22.28
C LEU A 95 21.47 9.32 -22.05
N ILE A 96 22.43 9.86 -21.31
CA ILE A 96 23.55 9.12 -20.73
C ILE A 96 23.28 9.10 -19.23
N SER A 97 23.17 7.92 -18.63
CA SER A 97 22.99 7.78 -17.18
C SER A 97 24.11 6.93 -16.61
N THR A 98 24.64 7.32 -15.45
CA THR A 98 25.59 6.51 -14.69
C THR A 98 24.86 5.60 -13.69
N PHE A 99 23.54 5.68 -13.61
CA PHE A 99 22.71 4.82 -12.75
C PHE A 99 22.70 3.38 -13.27
N GLY A 100 23.03 2.41 -12.42
CA GLY A 100 22.97 0.97 -12.74
C GLY A 100 24.08 0.44 -13.65
N ASN A 101 25.29 1.02 -13.61
CA ASN A 101 26.49 0.56 -14.33
C ASN A 101 26.43 0.59 -15.87
N SER A 102 25.51 1.33 -16.47
CA SER A 102 25.40 1.42 -17.93
C SER A 102 25.61 2.84 -18.44
N ASN A 103 26.85 3.21 -18.78
CA ASN A 103 27.20 4.49 -19.45
C ASN A 103 26.71 4.56 -20.92
N ARG A 104 25.63 3.84 -21.26
CA ARG A 104 25.14 3.71 -22.62
C ARG A 104 24.26 4.93 -22.96
N ALA A 105 24.49 5.52 -24.13
CA ALA A 105 23.64 6.58 -24.67
C ALA A 105 22.30 6.00 -25.16
N LEU A 106 21.25 6.16 -24.35
CA LEU A 106 19.88 5.74 -24.64
C LEU A 106 19.18 6.79 -25.51
N ARG A 107 18.44 6.35 -26.53
CA ARG A 107 17.61 7.25 -27.35
C ARG A 107 16.39 7.70 -26.56
N LEU A 108 16.13 9.00 -26.60
CA LEU A 108 14.92 9.62 -26.08
C LEU A 108 13.98 9.95 -27.24
N ASP A 109 12.79 9.39 -27.19
CA ASP A 109 11.71 9.65 -28.14
C ASP A 109 10.62 10.49 -27.47
N THR A 110 10.05 11.43 -28.23
CA THR A 110 9.01 12.32 -27.74
C THR A 110 7.78 11.52 -27.29
N VAL A 111 7.25 11.84 -26.12
CA VAL A 111 5.95 11.34 -25.68
C VAL A 111 4.88 12.25 -26.29
N MET A 112 4.04 11.69 -27.17
CA MET A 112 3.01 12.47 -27.88
C MET A 112 1.95 13.07 -26.94
N TYR A 113 1.66 12.41 -25.83
CA TYR A 113 0.63 12.83 -24.87
C TYR A 113 1.22 12.82 -23.46
N ALA A 114 1.40 14.00 -22.87
CA ALA A 114 1.98 14.15 -21.52
C ALA A 114 1.22 13.31 -20.48
N GLY A 115 -0.11 13.18 -20.62
CA GLY A 115 -0.94 12.35 -19.74
C GLY A 115 -0.48 10.89 -19.65
N LEU A 116 0.09 10.31 -20.72
CA LEU A 116 0.62 8.94 -20.67
C LEU A 116 1.90 8.84 -19.84
N ALA A 117 2.78 9.84 -19.91
CA ALA A 117 3.98 9.89 -19.06
C ALA A 117 3.59 10.12 -17.60
N ASN A 118 2.67 11.06 -17.36
CA ASN A 118 2.13 11.34 -16.03
C ASN A 118 1.49 10.10 -15.42
N ASN A 119 0.67 9.35 -16.15
CA ASN A 119 0.07 8.11 -15.67
C ASN A 119 1.10 7.10 -15.14
N ASP A 120 2.15 6.83 -15.92
CA ASP A 120 3.23 5.93 -15.51
C ASP A 120 4.00 6.46 -14.28
N LEU A 121 4.31 7.76 -14.26
CA LEU A 121 5.04 8.41 -13.16
C LEU A 121 4.22 8.48 -11.87
N ASN A 122 2.93 8.82 -11.98
CA ASN A 122 1.97 8.90 -10.90
C ASN A 122 1.67 7.52 -10.32
N ASN A 123 1.54 6.50 -11.17
CA ASN A 123 1.45 5.11 -10.74
C ASN A 123 2.64 4.72 -9.88
N ALA A 124 3.84 5.00 -10.39
CA ALA A 124 5.08 4.66 -9.71
C ALA A 124 5.19 5.37 -8.36
N TYR A 125 4.93 6.67 -8.34
CA TYR A 125 4.95 7.46 -7.11
C TYR A 125 3.95 6.92 -6.08
N PHE A 126 2.69 6.71 -6.49
CA PHE A 126 1.65 6.24 -5.57
C PHE A 126 1.97 4.87 -4.99
N LEU A 127 2.40 3.90 -5.81
CA LEU A 127 2.73 2.56 -5.35
C LEU A 127 3.94 2.58 -4.39
N ASP A 128 4.99 3.35 -4.71
CA ASP A 128 6.16 3.45 -3.84
C ASP A 128 5.81 4.09 -2.49
N GLN A 129 5.07 5.21 -2.48
CA GLN A 129 4.64 5.85 -1.24
C GLN A 129 3.67 4.99 -0.43
N TYR A 130 2.75 4.27 -1.08
CA TYR A 130 1.87 3.32 -0.40
C TYR A 130 2.67 2.17 0.23
N GLY A 131 3.72 1.70 -0.46
CA GLY A 131 4.62 0.67 0.05
C GLY A 131 5.38 1.12 1.31
N MET A 132 5.85 2.37 1.32
CA MET A 132 6.48 2.96 2.51
C MET A 132 5.49 3.08 3.67
N LEU A 133 4.26 3.58 3.40
CA LEU A 133 3.19 3.66 4.40
C LEU A 133 2.86 2.29 4.99
N HIS A 134 2.75 1.26 4.16
CA HIS A 134 2.49 -0.11 4.57
C HIS A 134 3.58 -0.62 5.53
N GLN A 135 4.85 -0.42 5.19
CA GLN A 135 5.97 -0.81 6.06
C GLN A 135 5.95 -0.05 7.39
N GLU A 136 5.64 1.25 7.36
CA GLU A 136 5.54 2.07 8.56
C GLU A 136 4.42 1.57 9.49
N LEU A 137 3.22 1.37 8.96
CA LEU A 137 2.07 0.88 9.73
C LEU A 137 2.32 -0.52 10.29
N ARG A 138 2.89 -1.43 9.49
CA ARG A 138 3.23 -2.79 9.94
C ARG A 138 4.27 -2.78 11.06
N LYS A 139 5.24 -1.85 11.02
CA LYS A 139 6.24 -1.69 12.09
C LYS A 139 5.62 -1.12 13.37
N ALA A 140 4.72 -0.15 13.24
CA ALA A 140 4.05 0.47 14.39
C ALA A 140 3.00 -0.44 15.04
N TYR A 141 2.28 -1.23 14.23
CA TYR A 141 1.16 -2.05 14.67
C TYR A 141 1.30 -3.49 14.14
N PRO A 142 2.18 -4.30 14.74
CA PRO A 142 2.52 -5.64 14.24
C PRO A 142 1.37 -6.65 14.39
N LEU A 143 0.35 -6.34 15.18
CA LEU A 143 -0.82 -7.18 15.38
C LEU A 143 -1.81 -7.11 14.21
N HIS A 144 -1.73 -6.10 13.35
CA HIS A 144 -2.57 -5.98 12.16
C HIS A 144 -1.81 -6.38 10.89
N TYR A 145 -2.46 -7.15 10.02
CA TYR A 145 -1.94 -7.43 8.69
C TYR A 145 -2.41 -6.36 7.71
N TYR A 146 -1.55 -5.39 7.42
CA TYR A 146 -1.75 -4.52 6.27
C TYR A 146 -1.35 -5.29 5.01
N ASP A 147 -2.13 -5.18 3.95
CA ASP A 147 -1.80 -5.79 2.66
C ASP A 147 -1.43 -4.71 1.64
N PHE A 148 -0.26 -4.86 1.00
CA PHE A 148 0.16 -3.99 -0.08
C PHE A 148 -0.71 -4.17 -1.34
N VAL A 149 -1.42 -5.30 -1.47
CA VAL A 149 -2.40 -5.57 -2.54
C VAL A 149 -3.38 -4.40 -2.73
N TYR A 150 -3.81 -3.77 -1.65
CA TYR A 150 -4.75 -2.66 -1.70
C TYR A 150 -4.22 -1.43 -2.45
N ALA A 151 -2.89 -1.30 -2.62
CA ALA A 151 -2.30 -0.25 -3.44
C ALA A 151 -2.74 -0.37 -4.91
N PHE A 152 -2.74 -1.59 -5.45
CA PHE A 152 -3.13 -1.85 -6.84
C PHE A 152 -4.62 -1.61 -7.08
N ASP A 153 -5.47 -2.04 -6.15
CA ASP A 153 -6.91 -1.83 -6.27
C ASP A 153 -7.29 -0.35 -6.16
N ARG A 154 -6.64 0.39 -5.24
CA ARG A 154 -6.81 1.84 -5.14
C ARG A 154 -6.36 2.55 -6.40
N TRP A 155 -5.20 2.19 -6.93
CA TRP A 155 -4.71 2.76 -8.18
C TRP A 155 -5.69 2.48 -9.34
N ARG A 156 -6.21 1.26 -9.46
CA ARG A 156 -7.19 0.92 -10.50
C ARG A 156 -8.45 1.78 -10.39
N ALA A 157 -8.90 2.06 -9.17
CA ALA A 157 -10.10 2.85 -8.91
C ALA A 157 -9.97 4.35 -9.22
N PHE A 158 -8.75 4.90 -9.34
CA PHE A 158 -8.59 6.31 -9.71
C PHE A 158 -9.12 6.60 -11.11
N SER A 159 -9.70 7.78 -11.28
CA SER A 159 -10.19 8.26 -12.57
C SER A 159 -9.04 8.49 -13.55
N LYS A 160 -9.37 8.68 -14.82
CA LYS A 160 -8.35 8.98 -15.83
C LYS A 160 -7.69 10.33 -15.54
N GLU A 161 -8.47 11.32 -15.12
CA GLU A 161 -8.02 12.67 -14.79
C GLU A 161 -7.04 12.65 -13.60
N GLU A 162 -7.33 11.85 -12.57
CA GLU A 162 -6.42 11.65 -11.44
C GLU A 162 -5.12 10.97 -11.87
N LYS A 163 -5.20 9.94 -12.71
CA LYS A 163 -4.02 9.21 -13.20
C LYS A 163 -3.13 10.08 -14.08
N GLU A 164 -3.72 10.87 -14.97
CA GLU A 164 -3.00 11.68 -15.98
C GLU A 164 -2.66 13.11 -15.51
N MET A 165 -3.01 13.46 -14.26
CA MET A 165 -2.71 14.72 -13.59
C MET A 165 -1.22 15.07 -13.69
N ASP A 166 -0.90 16.37 -13.80
CA ASP A 166 0.48 16.84 -13.71
C ASP A 166 1.21 16.24 -12.49
N GLN A 167 2.45 15.81 -12.67
CA GLN A 167 3.14 15.01 -11.67
C GLN A 167 3.34 15.76 -10.34
N MET A 168 3.59 17.08 -10.36
CA MET A 168 3.74 17.84 -9.12
C MET A 168 2.39 17.97 -8.39
N GLN A 169 1.32 18.23 -9.14
CA GLN A 169 -0.03 18.29 -8.58
C GLN A 169 -0.46 16.93 -8.02
N PHE A 170 -0.17 15.85 -8.75
CA PHE A 170 -0.48 14.49 -8.32
C PHE A 170 0.24 14.12 -7.03
N LYS A 171 1.53 14.47 -6.89
CA LYS A 171 2.28 14.20 -5.65
C LYS A 171 1.61 14.85 -4.45
N ALA A 172 1.28 16.13 -4.53
CA ALA A 172 0.61 16.84 -3.45
C ALA A 172 -0.76 16.21 -3.09
N TRP A 173 -1.53 15.84 -4.12
CA TRP A 173 -2.82 15.16 -3.95
C TRP A 173 -2.67 13.77 -3.32
N ALA A 174 -1.72 12.97 -3.82
CA ALA A 174 -1.45 11.62 -3.36
C ALA A 174 -0.94 11.61 -1.92
N ASP A 175 -0.05 12.55 -1.56
CA ASP A 175 0.48 12.69 -0.20
C ASP A 175 -0.63 13.01 0.80
N ALA A 176 -1.54 13.93 0.45
CA ALA A 176 -2.72 14.23 1.27
C ALA A 176 -3.60 13.00 1.46
N ARG A 177 -3.87 12.26 0.37
CA ARG A 177 -4.70 11.04 0.42
C ARG A 177 -4.07 9.92 1.23
N LEU A 178 -2.76 9.71 1.08
CA LEU A 178 -2.01 8.72 1.84
C LEU A 178 -1.93 9.09 3.32
N LYS A 179 -1.82 10.39 3.63
CA LYS A 179 -1.92 10.87 5.01
C LYS A 179 -3.29 10.57 5.63
N GLU A 180 -4.39 10.82 4.92
CA GLU A 180 -5.73 10.47 5.42
C GLU A 180 -5.86 8.97 5.71
N ILE A 181 -5.32 8.12 4.81
CA ILE A 181 -5.31 6.67 4.99
C ILE A 181 -4.50 6.29 6.24
N LYS A 182 -3.31 6.89 6.40
CA LYS A 182 -2.45 6.69 7.56
C LYS A 182 -3.16 7.07 8.85
N ASP A 183 -3.68 8.29 8.93
CA ASP A 183 -4.32 8.82 10.14
C ASP A 183 -5.54 7.97 10.53
N THR A 184 -6.33 7.54 9.54
CA THR A 184 -7.49 6.66 9.76
C THR A 184 -7.05 5.28 10.27
N ALA A 185 -6.00 4.70 9.68
CA ALA A 185 -5.47 3.42 10.11
C ALA A 185 -4.92 3.52 11.55
N MET A 186 -4.10 4.52 11.84
CA MET A 186 -3.55 4.77 13.18
C MET A 186 -4.65 4.93 14.24
N ALA A 187 -5.68 5.74 13.96
CA ALA A 187 -6.78 5.94 14.89
C ALA A 187 -7.57 4.64 15.18
N ALA A 188 -7.76 3.80 14.15
CA ALA A 188 -8.39 2.49 14.31
C ALA A 188 -7.53 1.56 15.18
N GLU A 189 -6.22 1.51 14.92
CA GLU A 189 -5.27 0.70 15.67
C GLU A 189 -5.16 1.12 17.13
N GLU A 190 -5.06 2.42 17.41
CA GLU A 190 -5.04 2.95 18.77
C GLU A 190 -6.32 2.60 19.52
N LYS A 191 -7.48 2.69 18.85
CA LYS A 191 -8.75 2.23 19.41
C LYS A 191 -8.70 0.74 19.74
N TYR A 192 -8.24 -0.12 18.82
CA TYR A 192 -8.20 -1.57 19.03
C TYR A 192 -7.23 -1.96 20.14
N ASN A 193 -6.06 -1.32 20.19
CA ASN A 193 -5.09 -1.54 21.25
C ASN A 193 -5.67 -1.12 22.62
N ARG A 194 -6.30 0.06 22.72
CA ARG A 194 -6.93 0.52 23.96
C ARG A 194 -8.05 -0.41 24.42
N VAL A 195 -8.93 -0.85 23.52
CA VAL A 195 -10.05 -1.75 23.85
C VAL A 195 -9.51 -3.12 24.30
N THR A 196 -8.52 -3.67 23.60
CA THR A 196 -7.90 -4.95 23.97
C THR A 196 -7.18 -4.85 25.31
N GLY A 197 -6.44 -3.77 25.53
CA GLY A 197 -5.82 -3.47 26.83
C GLY A 197 -6.84 -3.38 27.95
N TYR A 198 -7.95 -2.67 27.73
CA TYR A 198 -9.04 -2.57 28.70
C TYR A 198 -9.64 -3.94 29.05
N ILE A 199 -9.98 -4.75 28.03
CA ILE A 199 -10.53 -6.09 28.23
C ILE A 199 -9.53 -6.95 29.02
N THR A 200 -8.28 -7.04 28.57
CA THR A 200 -7.27 -7.92 29.16
C THR A 200 -6.90 -7.53 30.59
N GLN A 201 -6.79 -6.23 30.90
CA GLN A 201 -6.45 -5.74 32.22
C GLN A 201 -7.60 -5.89 33.23
N ASN A 202 -8.85 -5.78 32.78
CA ASN A 202 -10.03 -5.79 33.64
C ASN A 202 -10.82 -7.10 33.59
N ILE A 203 -10.34 -8.13 32.85
CA ILE A 203 -11.12 -9.33 32.51
C ILE A 203 -11.73 -10.05 33.72
N ARG A 204 -11.07 -9.99 34.88
CA ARG A 204 -11.55 -10.65 36.11
C ARG A 204 -12.68 -9.90 36.82
N GLN A 205 -12.87 -8.62 36.51
CA GLN A 205 -13.77 -7.70 37.23
C GLN A 205 -14.82 -7.05 36.31
N ILE A 206 -14.56 -7.02 35.01
CA ILE A 206 -15.50 -6.49 34.01
C ILE A 206 -16.78 -7.33 34.01
N ASP A 207 -17.94 -6.66 34.05
CA ASP A 207 -19.22 -7.34 33.91
C ASP A 207 -19.46 -7.78 32.46
N TYR A 208 -20.37 -8.74 32.27
CA TYR A 208 -20.64 -9.33 30.97
C TYR A 208 -21.10 -8.31 29.92
N ALA A 209 -21.97 -7.37 30.28
CA ALA A 209 -22.52 -6.41 29.31
C ALA A 209 -21.41 -5.48 28.81
N THR A 210 -20.61 -4.93 29.72
CA THR A 210 -19.47 -4.08 29.37
C THR A 210 -18.42 -4.86 28.56
N LEU A 211 -18.18 -6.14 28.88
CA LEU A 211 -17.28 -6.98 28.11
C LEU A 211 -17.77 -7.19 26.67
N LYS A 212 -19.05 -7.54 26.50
CA LYS A 212 -19.69 -7.76 25.20
C LYS A 212 -19.63 -6.51 24.33
N ASP A 213 -19.98 -5.35 24.90
CA ASP A 213 -19.95 -4.07 24.19
C ASP A 213 -18.53 -3.64 23.84
N SER A 214 -17.55 -3.94 24.71
CA SER A 214 -16.13 -3.69 24.42
C SER A 214 -15.63 -4.58 23.29
N LEU A 215 -15.95 -5.88 23.33
CA LEU A 215 -15.53 -6.83 22.29
C LEU A 215 -16.12 -6.47 20.93
N ALA A 216 -17.37 -5.99 20.88
CA ALA A 216 -18.02 -5.54 19.64
C ALA A 216 -17.32 -4.35 18.95
N GLN A 217 -16.44 -3.64 19.66
CA GLN A 217 -15.63 -2.58 19.08
C GLN A 217 -14.38 -3.08 18.35
N LEU A 218 -14.02 -4.35 18.49
CA LEU A 218 -12.92 -5.00 17.79
C LEU A 218 -13.44 -5.66 16.50
N GLN A 219 -12.63 -5.64 15.43
CA GLN A 219 -13.04 -6.29 14.17
C GLN A 219 -12.86 -7.80 14.25
N ALA A 220 -13.96 -8.54 14.24
CA ALA A 220 -13.92 -10.00 14.14
C ALA A 220 -13.38 -10.47 12.77
N ARG A 221 -13.51 -9.70 11.69
CA ARG A 221 -13.13 -10.10 10.31
C ARG A 221 -11.64 -10.48 10.14
N TYR A 222 -10.75 -9.93 10.96
CA TYR A 222 -9.31 -10.20 10.94
C TYR A 222 -8.89 -10.98 12.20
N PHE A 223 -9.63 -12.04 12.51
CA PHE A 223 -9.46 -12.85 13.71
C PHE A 223 -8.20 -13.74 13.70
N ASP A 224 -7.54 -13.89 12.54
CA ASP A 224 -6.44 -14.83 12.38
C ASP A 224 -5.16 -14.36 13.08
N LYS A 225 -4.92 -13.04 13.05
CA LYS A 225 -3.85 -12.34 13.77
C LYS A 225 -4.37 -10.97 14.19
N GLY A 226 -4.43 -10.70 15.49
CA GLY A 226 -4.73 -9.34 15.98
C GLY A 226 -5.49 -9.24 17.29
N TYR A 227 -5.86 -8.00 17.59
CA TYR A 227 -6.52 -7.56 18.82
C TYR A 227 -7.73 -8.40 19.23
N TYR A 228 -8.59 -8.78 18.26
CA TYR A 228 -9.76 -9.61 18.51
C TYR A 228 -9.38 -10.98 19.07
N ARG A 229 -8.35 -11.62 18.47
CA ARG A 229 -7.85 -12.92 18.91
C ARG A 229 -7.28 -12.86 20.32
N ASP A 230 -6.54 -11.81 20.65
CA ASP A 230 -5.93 -11.64 21.96
C ASP A 230 -7.00 -11.44 23.04
N ALA A 231 -7.99 -10.57 22.77
CA ALA A 231 -9.13 -10.35 23.65
C ALA A 231 -9.92 -11.65 23.88
N VAL A 232 -10.31 -12.35 22.81
CA VAL A 232 -11.08 -13.60 22.90
C VAL A 232 -10.31 -14.69 23.64
N ASN A 233 -9.01 -14.84 23.39
CA ASN A 233 -8.20 -15.80 24.13
C ASN A 233 -8.12 -15.47 25.61
N ALA A 234 -7.93 -14.19 25.96
CA ALA A 234 -7.93 -13.75 27.35
C ALA A 234 -9.28 -14.05 28.03
N ILE A 235 -10.39 -13.77 27.37
CA ILE A 235 -11.74 -14.10 27.86
C ILE A 235 -11.89 -15.61 28.05
N ALA A 236 -11.52 -16.42 27.07
CA ALA A 236 -11.65 -17.88 27.14
C ALA A 236 -10.82 -18.52 28.25
N VAL A 237 -9.67 -17.92 28.58
CA VAL A 237 -8.84 -18.36 29.70
C VAL A 237 -9.43 -17.83 31.01
N GLU A 238 -9.55 -16.52 31.18
CA GLU A 238 -9.82 -15.89 32.48
C GLU A 238 -11.31 -15.88 32.87
N GLN A 239 -12.23 -15.84 31.91
CA GLN A 239 -13.68 -15.86 32.10
C GLN A 239 -14.36 -16.85 31.14
N PRO A 240 -14.12 -18.17 31.29
CA PRO A 240 -14.56 -19.18 30.31
C PRO A 240 -16.09 -19.28 30.17
N ALA A 241 -16.86 -18.91 31.21
CA ALA A 241 -18.31 -18.83 31.12
C ALA A 241 -18.77 -17.69 30.18
N TYR A 242 -18.15 -16.51 30.29
CA TYR A 242 -18.44 -15.39 29.40
C TYR A 242 -18.07 -15.69 27.96
N PHE A 243 -16.99 -16.44 27.70
CA PHE A 243 -16.68 -16.89 26.35
C PHE A 243 -17.82 -17.71 25.73
N LEU A 244 -18.37 -18.68 26.47
CA LEU A 244 -19.46 -19.52 25.97
C LEU A 244 -20.74 -18.72 25.80
N GLN A 245 -21.02 -17.79 26.72
CA GLN A 245 -22.17 -16.89 26.63
C GLN A 245 -22.04 -15.93 25.44
N LEU A 246 -20.87 -15.35 25.19
CA LEU A 246 -20.60 -14.52 24.02
C LEU A 246 -20.86 -15.28 22.72
N ALA A 247 -20.40 -16.53 22.63
CA ALA A 247 -20.63 -17.37 21.46
C ALA A 247 -22.11 -17.73 21.24
N GLU A 248 -22.94 -17.69 22.29
CA GLU A 248 -24.40 -17.85 22.20
C GLU A 248 -25.08 -16.56 21.75
N ASP A 249 -24.65 -15.44 22.33
CA ASP A 249 -25.20 -14.10 22.09
C ASP A 249 -24.78 -13.47 20.75
N LEU A 250 -23.61 -13.85 20.22
CA LEU A 250 -23.02 -13.32 18.99
C LEU A 250 -22.77 -14.47 17.99
N PRO A 251 -23.84 -15.09 17.46
CA PRO A 251 -23.70 -16.25 16.57
C PRO A 251 -22.93 -15.94 15.29
N GLN A 252 -22.94 -14.69 14.83
CA GLN A 252 -22.17 -14.22 13.66
C GLN A 252 -20.65 -14.25 13.88
N ASP A 253 -20.20 -14.12 15.12
CA ASP A 253 -18.77 -14.08 15.48
C ASP A 253 -18.28 -15.41 16.06
N ARG A 254 -19.19 -16.37 16.29
CA ARG A 254 -18.91 -17.65 16.94
C ARG A 254 -17.75 -18.40 16.30
N ASP A 255 -17.74 -18.50 14.98
CA ASP A 255 -16.74 -19.29 14.27
C ASP A 255 -15.35 -18.63 14.37
N ALA A 256 -15.29 -17.30 14.33
CA ALA A 256 -14.08 -16.52 14.60
C ALA A 256 -13.60 -16.72 16.05
N MET A 257 -14.49 -16.61 17.04
CA MET A 257 -14.16 -16.83 18.45
C MET A 257 -13.60 -18.23 18.69
N PHE A 258 -14.21 -19.24 18.07
CA PHE A 258 -13.76 -20.61 18.17
C PHE A 258 -12.39 -20.77 17.53
N TRP A 259 -12.22 -20.30 16.30
CA TRP A 259 -10.95 -20.35 15.59
C TRP A 259 -9.80 -19.72 16.41
N CYS A 260 -10.04 -18.57 17.05
CA CYS A 260 -9.06 -17.92 17.91
C CYS A 260 -8.58 -18.79 19.08
N THR A 261 -9.42 -19.74 19.52
CA THR A 261 -9.30 -20.43 20.81
C THR A 261 -9.03 -21.93 20.69
N VAL A 262 -9.36 -22.57 19.56
CA VAL A 262 -9.28 -24.05 19.39
C VAL A 262 -7.87 -24.63 19.58
N SER A 263 -6.84 -23.82 19.39
CA SER A 263 -5.43 -24.20 19.61
C SER A 263 -4.91 -23.86 21.02
N ASN A 264 -5.65 -23.07 21.81
CA ASN A 264 -5.23 -22.64 23.14
C ASN A 264 -5.56 -23.70 24.22
N LYS A 265 -4.55 -24.47 24.62
CA LYS A 265 -4.71 -25.57 25.61
C LYS A 265 -5.27 -25.10 26.96
N ALA A 266 -4.88 -23.91 27.42
CA ALA A 266 -5.36 -23.38 28.70
C ALA A 266 -6.85 -23.04 28.63
N ALA A 267 -7.28 -22.35 27.58
CA ALA A 267 -8.68 -22.05 27.32
C ALA A 267 -9.51 -23.33 27.19
N ILE A 268 -9.06 -24.30 26.39
CA ILE A 268 -9.77 -25.58 26.21
C ILE A 268 -10.01 -26.29 27.55
N THR A 269 -9.02 -26.30 28.43
CA THR A 269 -9.16 -26.93 29.77
C THR A 269 -10.16 -26.18 30.63
N ARG A 270 -10.09 -24.84 30.67
CA ARG A 270 -11.02 -23.99 31.45
C ARG A 270 -12.46 -24.16 30.94
N LEU A 271 -12.67 -24.13 29.63
CA LEU A 271 -13.99 -24.25 28.98
C LEU A 271 -14.71 -25.58 29.27
N LYS A 272 -13.98 -26.68 29.42
CA LYS A 272 -14.58 -27.99 29.77
C LYS A 272 -15.23 -27.99 31.14
N ASN A 273 -14.70 -27.19 32.07
CA ASN A 273 -15.12 -27.19 33.47
C ASN A 273 -16.25 -26.19 33.75
N VAL A 274 -16.69 -25.43 32.74
CA VAL A 274 -17.81 -24.49 32.89
C VAL A 274 -19.12 -25.27 33.02
N GLN A 275 -19.90 -24.93 34.06
CA GLN A 275 -21.26 -25.42 34.25
C GLN A 275 -22.21 -24.73 33.26
N GLY A 276 -23.12 -25.48 32.63
CA GLY A 276 -24.05 -24.95 31.61
C GLY A 276 -23.45 -24.89 30.20
N HIS A 277 -24.15 -24.23 29.28
CA HIS A 277 -23.75 -24.00 27.88
C HIS A 277 -23.43 -25.28 27.08
N GLU A 278 -24.14 -26.39 27.32
CA GLU A 278 -23.81 -27.70 26.72
C GLU A 278 -23.81 -27.68 25.20
N LYS A 279 -24.77 -26.97 24.59
CA LYS A 279 -24.83 -26.77 23.14
C LYS A 279 -23.56 -26.09 22.64
N MET A 280 -23.12 -25.03 23.30
CA MET A 280 -21.94 -24.27 22.87
C MET A 280 -20.64 -25.04 23.11
N LYS A 281 -20.51 -25.75 24.24
CA LYS A 281 -19.39 -26.68 24.50
C LYS A 281 -19.32 -27.80 23.45
N GLN A 282 -20.46 -28.32 23.01
CA GLN A 282 -20.50 -29.31 21.93
C GLN A 282 -20.04 -28.70 20.60
N SER A 283 -20.52 -27.52 20.23
CA SER A 283 -20.11 -26.80 19.02
C SER A 283 -18.61 -26.50 19.02
N PHE A 284 -18.06 -26.00 20.13
CA PHE A 284 -16.62 -25.75 20.26
C PHE A 284 -15.79 -27.03 20.11
N ARG A 285 -16.25 -28.16 20.69
CA ARG A 285 -15.59 -29.47 20.50
C ARG A 285 -15.61 -29.94 19.05
N ARG A 286 -16.69 -29.68 18.31
CA ARG A 286 -16.78 -29.98 16.87
C ARG A 286 -15.79 -29.13 16.07
N ALA A 287 -15.75 -27.82 16.33
CA ALA A 287 -14.80 -26.91 15.70
C ALA A 287 -13.34 -27.33 15.96
N LYS A 288 -13.00 -27.68 17.21
CA LYS A 288 -11.67 -28.20 17.56
C LYS A 288 -11.30 -29.48 16.78
N ARG A 289 -12.24 -30.42 16.67
CA ARG A 289 -12.00 -31.65 15.88
C ARG A 289 -11.76 -31.29 14.42
N ALA A 290 -12.61 -30.45 13.82
CA ALA A 290 -12.42 -30.01 12.45
C ALA A 290 -11.03 -29.39 12.23
N ASP A 291 -10.60 -28.50 13.12
CA ASP A 291 -9.26 -27.87 13.08
C ASP A 291 -8.11 -28.89 13.19
N THR A 292 -8.26 -29.90 14.06
CA THR A 292 -7.24 -30.96 14.22
C THR A 292 -7.14 -31.86 12.98
N TRP A 293 -8.27 -32.12 12.30
CA TRP A 293 -8.33 -33.02 11.14
C TRP A 293 -8.13 -32.31 9.80
N ALA A 294 -8.31 -30.99 9.72
CA ALA A 294 -8.16 -30.23 8.48
C ALA A 294 -6.80 -30.42 7.79
N PRO A 295 -5.65 -30.40 8.49
CA PRO A 295 -4.35 -30.68 7.86
C PRO A 295 -4.27 -32.10 7.27
N VAL A 296 -4.86 -33.09 7.94
CA VAL A 296 -4.86 -34.49 7.48
C VAL A 296 -5.72 -34.67 6.24
N VAL A 297 -6.87 -34.00 6.18
CA VAL A 297 -7.76 -34.01 5.01
C VAL A 297 -7.11 -33.30 3.83
N VAL A 298 -6.47 -32.15 4.04
CA VAL A 298 -5.78 -31.41 2.97
C VAL A 298 -4.61 -32.21 2.41
N VAL A 299 -3.77 -32.79 3.28
CA VAL A 299 -2.66 -33.66 2.84
C VAL A 299 -3.20 -34.91 2.12
N GLY A 300 -4.26 -35.53 2.64
CA GLY A 300 -4.91 -36.68 2.01
C GLY A 300 -5.47 -36.38 0.61
N LEU A 301 -6.09 -35.20 0.43
CA LEU A 301 -6.59 -34.75 -0.87
C LEU A 301 -5.44 -34.47 -1.86
N VAL A 302 -4.38 -33.77 -1.43
CA VAL A 302 -3.22 -33.49 -2.28
C VAL A 302 -2.50 -34.79 -2.68
N VAL A 303 -2.35 -35.75 -1.76
CA VAL A 303 -1.77 -37.07 -2.06
C VAL A 303 -2.67 -37.87 -3.00
N ALA A 304 -3.99 -37.79 -2.85
CA ALA A 304 -4.94 -38.43 -3.76
C ALA A 304 -4.90 -37.82 -5.16
N GLU A 305 -4.84 -36.49 -5.28
CA GLU A 305 -4.69 -35.78 -6.55
C GLU A 305 -3.37 -36.14 -7.24
N LEU A 306 -2.26 -36.19 -6.50
CA LEU A 306 -0.97 -36.63 -7.02
C LEU A 306 -1.00 -38.13 -7.43
N GLY A 307 -1.67 -38.97 -6.66
CA GLY A 307 -1.84 -40.40 -6.97
C GLY A 307 -2.68 -40.63 -8.23
N VAL A 308 -3.75 -39.85 -8.43
CA VAL A 308 -4.57 -39.87 -9.65
C VAL A 308 -3.75 -39.36 -10.84
N ALA A 309 -2.97 -38.29 -10.68
CA ALA A 309 -2.11 -37.79 -11.75
C ALA A 309 -1.04 -38.82 -12.18
N VAL A 310 -0.47 -39.56 -11.23
CA VAL A 310 0.48 -40.65 -11.51
C VAL A 310 -0.23 -41.82 -12.23
N LEU A 311 -1.41 -42.24 -11.76
CA LEU A 311 -2.19 -43.30 -12.41
C LEU A 311 -2.63 -42.94 -13.84
N VAL A 312 -3.02 -41.69 -14.08
CA VAL A 312 -3.33 -41.20 -15.43
C VAL A 312 -2.08 -41.14 -16.31
N GLY A 313 -0.93 -40.74 -15.76
CA GLY A 313 0.35 -40.78 -16.47
C GLY A 313 0.78 -42.20 -16.89
N PHE A 314 0.48 -43.22 -16.07
CA PHE A 314 0.73 -44.63 -16.38
C PHE A 314 -0.27 -45.25 -17.36
N LEU A 315 -1.44 -44.64 -17.59
CA LEU A 315 -2.43 -45.11 -18.57
C LEU A 315 -2.22 -44.48 -19.97
N ILE A 316 -1.38 -43.45 -20.07
CA ILE A 316 -1.09 -42.70 -21.31
C ILE A 316 0.26 -43.11 -21.92
N PHE A 317 1.07 -43.90 -21.20
CA PHE A 317 2.32 -44.52 -21.68
C PHE A 317 2.20 -46.05 -21.70
#